data_AF-A0A8T3WTC2-F1
#
_entry.id   AF-A0A8T3WTC2-F1
#
_cell.length_a   1.000
_cell.length_b   1.000
_cell.length_c   1.000
_cell.angle_alpha   90.00
_cell.angle_beta   90.00
_cell.angle_gamma   90.00
#
_symmetry.space_group_name_H-M   'P 1'
#
loop_
_entity.id
_entity.type
_entity.pdbx_description
1 polymer ?
#
loop_
_entity_poly.entity_id
_entity_poly.type
_entity_poly.pdbx_seq_one_letter_code
_entity_poly.pdbx_strand_id
1 'polypeptide(L)'
;MDIKLNIAFRNLRSYKDSERREQHIFDRMQLRGIGKEQMKEAIQKGAKVRRTDGSVIAEFRWFKVIYREFVVDKLRKIYPITVIEVYSR
;
A
#
# COMPACT_ATOMS: atom_id res chain seq x y z
N MET A 1 21.80 0.92 0.53
CA MET A 1 21.16 0.15 -0.56
C MET A 1 19.89 0.87 -0.99
N ASP A 2 19.92 1.56 -2.12
CA ASP A 2 18.75 2.26 -2.67
C ASP A 2 17.75 1.26 -3.26
N ILE A 3 16.82 0.80 -2.43
CA ILE A 3 15.71 -0.02 -2.89
C ILE A 3 14.74 0.88 -3.66
N LYS A 4 14.59 0.62 -4.96
CA LYS A 4 13.59 1.33 -5.79
C LYS A 4 12.20 0.82 -5.42
N LEU A 5 11.35 1.72 -4.94
CA LEU A 5 9.93 1.46 -4.70
C LEU A 5 9.13 1.83 -5.95
N ASN A 6 8.39 0.86 -6.48
CA ASN A 6 7.44 1.06 -7.55
C ASN A 6 6.04 0.78 -7.01
N ILE A 7 5.28 1.84 -6.77
CA ILE A 7 3.88 1.73 -6.35
C ILE A 7 3.02 1.61 -7.61
N ALA A 8 2.49 0.42 -7.82
CA ALA A 8 1.62 0.10 -8.94
C ALA A 8 0.18 -0.02 -8.45
N PHE A 9 -0.70 0.82 -8.98
CA PHE A 9 -2.14 0.78 -8.70
C PHE A 9 -2.90 -0.15 -9.67
N ARG A 10 -2.26 -0.51 -10.80
CA ARG A 10 -2.73 -1.50 -11.77
C ARG A 10 -2.24 -2.91 -11.44
N ASN A 11 -3.08 -3.89 -11.76
CA ASN A 11 -2.88 -5.28 -11.36
C ASN A 11 -1.73 -5.99 -12.09
N LEU A 12 -1.12 -6.95 -11.39
CA LEU A 12 -0.36 -8.03 -12.03
C LEU A 12 -1.35 -9.00 -12.67
N ARG A 13 -1.10 -9.46 -13.90
CA ARG A 13 -1.90 -10.51 -14.55
C ARG A 13 -2.12 -11.76 -13.69
N SER A 14 -1.23 -12.02 -12.73
CA SER A 14 -1.27 -13.16 -11.80
C SER A 14 -2.27 -13.02 -10.66
N TYR A 15 -2.73 -11.80 -10.35
CA TYR A 15 -3.77 -11.56 -9.35
C TYR A 15 -4.94 -10.85 -10.04
N LYS A 16 -6.07 -11.56 -10.21
CA LYS A 16 -7.36 -11.03 -10.74
C LYS A 16 -7.98 -10.03 -9.77
N ASP A 17 -7.23 -9.01 -9.42
CA ASP A 17 -7.76 -7.89 -8.70
C ASP A 17 -8.64 -7.11 -9.72
N SER A 18 -9.84 -6.70 -9.31
CA SER A 18 -10.78 -6.01 -10.21
C SER A 18 -10.35 -4.55 -10.40
N GLU A 19 -10.60 -3.93 -11.55
CA GLU A 19 -10.44 -2.47 -11.76
C GLU A 19 -11.11 -1.64 -10.65
N ARG A 20 -12.19 -2.17 -10.06
CA ARG A 20 -12.87 -1.59 -8.90
C ARG A 20 -11.95 -1.35 -7.68
N ARG A 21 -10.84 -2.08 -7.56
CA ARG A 21 -9.89 -1.92 -6.44
C ARG A 21 -9.00 -0.70 -6.62
N GLU A 22 -8.59 -0.41 -7.85
CA GLU A 22 -7.79 0.78 -8.16
C GLU A 22 -8.62 2.03 -7.82
N GLN A 23 -9.85 2.11 -8.33
CA GLN A 23 -10.75 3.20 -8.00
C GLN A 23 -11.00 3.28 -6.49
N HIS A 24 -11.27 2.13 -5.85
CA HIS A 24 -11.50 2.09 -4.40
C HIS A 24 -10.33 2.69 -3.63
N ILE A 25 -9.07 2.36 -3.95
CA ILE A 25 -7.97 2.92 -3.19
C ILE A 25 -7.78 4.41 -3.44
N PHE A 26 -7.95 4.88 -4.68
CA PHE A 26 -7.92 6.30 -4.99
C PHE A 26 -9.00 7.07 -4.20
N ASP A 27 -10.22 6.54 -4.16
CA ASP A 27 -11.32 7.13 -3.38
C ASP A 27 -10.94 7.19 -1.88
N ARG A 28 -10.39 6.11 -1.33
CA ARG A 28 -9.99 6.05 0.09
C ARG A 28 -8.83 6.97 0.42
N MET A 29 -7.91 7.17 -0.51
CA MET A 29 -6.81 8.13 -0.41
C MET A 29 -7.33 9.56 -0.44
N GLN A 30 -8.19 9.88 -1.41
CA GLN A 30 -8.78 11.22 -1.56
C GLN A 30 -9.63 11.61 -0.36
N LEU A 31 -10.51 10.70 0.11
CA LEU A 31 -11.33 10.90 1.31
C LEU A 31 -10.51 11.24 2.56
N ARG A 32 -9.24 10.82 2.60
CA ARG A 32 -8.35 10.99 3.74
C ARG A 32 -7.29 12.07 3.51
N GLY A 33 -7.22 12.68 2.32
CA GLY A 33 -6.12 13.59 1.99
C GLY A 33 -4.74 12.90 1.98
N ILE A 34 -4.68 11.61 1.64
CA ILE A 34 -3.43 10.84 1.58
C ILE A 34 -2.93 10.85 0.15
N GLY A 35 -1.79 11.51 -0.08
CA GLY A 35 -1.11 11.52 -1.37
C GLY A 35 -0.17 10.33 -1.57
N LYS A 36 0.39 10.25 -2.78
CA LYS A 36 1.38 9.22 -3.16
C LYS A 36 2.65 9.30 -2.30
N GLU A 37 3.07 10.50 -1.92
CA GLU A 37 4.26 10.69 -1.09
C GLU A 37 4.04 10.18 0.34
N GLN A 38 2.89 10.50 0.98
CA GLN A 38 2.54 9.94 2.29
C GLN A 38 2.47 8.41 2.24
N MET A 39 1.98 7.83 1.15
CA MET A 39 1.96 6.38 0.96
C MET A 39 3.38 5.80 0.86
N LYS A 40 4.28 6.43 0.10
CA LYS A 40 5.70 6.03 0.06
C LYS A 40 6.33 6.10 1.44
N GLU A 41 6.10 7.18 2.18
CA GLU A 41 6.60 7.33 3.55
C GLU A 41 6.08 6.22 4.46
N ALA A 42 4.78 5.90 4.39
CA ALA A 42 4.20 4.81 5.17
C ALA A 42 4.85 3.45 4.83
N ILE A 43 5.05 3.16 3.54
CA ILE A 43 5.70 1.91 3.10
C ILE A 43 7.18 1.86 3.52
N GLN A 44 7.88 3.00 3.57
CA GLN A 44 9.29 3.04 3.94
C GLN A 44 9.47 3.00 5.47
N LYS A 45 8.83 3.92 6.17
CA LYS A 45 9.07 4.26 7.58
C LYS A 45 8.03 3.68 8.53
N GLY A 46 6.86 3.27 8.03
CA GLY A 46 5.77 2.76 8.87
C GLY A 46 6.10 1.43 9.55
N ALA A 47 5.45 1.20 10.70
CA ALA A 47 5.52 -0.06 11.43
C ALA A 47 4.80 -1.15 10.63
N LYS A 48 5.48 -2.27 10.35
CA LYS A 48 5.00 -3.28 9.40
C LYS A 48 4.59 -4.56 10.11
N VAL A 49 3.40 -5.05 9.76
CA VAL A 49 2.91 -6.37 10.17
C VAL A 49 2.51 -7.14 8.93
N ARG A 50 3.13 -8.31 8.71
CA ARG A 50 2.77 -9.22 7.62
C ARG A 50 1.63 -10.13 8.09
N ARG A 51 0.55 -10.17 7.32
CA ARG A 51 -0.60 -11.04 7.54
C ARG A 51 -0.36 -12.43 6.95
N THR A 52 -1.16 -13.40 7.41
CA THR A 52 -1.15 -14.79 6.90
C THR A 52 -1.52 -14.89 5.42
N ASP A 53 -2.30 -13.94 4.90
CA ASP A 53 -2.71 -13.85 3.48
C ASP A 53 -1.62 -13.25 2.56
N GLY A 54 -0.43 -12.98 3.10
CA GLY A 54 0.70 -12.39 2.37
C GLY A 54 0.61 -10.87 2.16
N SER A 55 -0.44 -10.20 2.64
CA SER A 55 -0.50 -8.74 2.67
C SER A 55 0.31 -8.15 3.82
N VAL A 56 0.73 -6.91 3.68
CA VAL A 56 1.48 -6.14 4.67
C VAL A 56 0.63 -4.95 5.08
N ILE A 57 0.47 -4.79 6.39
CA ILE A 57 -0.06 -3.56 6.98
C ILE A 57 1.15 -2.69 7.34
N ALA A 58 1.24 -1.50 6.78
CA ALA A 58 2.14 -0.46 7.27
C ALA A 58 1.35 0.63 7.98
N GLU A 59 1.57 0.75 9.27
CA GLU A 59 1.01 1.80 10.10
C GLU A 59 1.93 3.01 10.13
N PHE A 60 1.38 4.19 9.84
CA PHE A 60 2.13 5.43 9.79
C PHE A 60 1.26 6.58 10.25
N ARG A 61 1.66 7.22 11.36
CA ARG A 61 0.93 8.32 11.98
C ARG A 61 -0.52 7.91 12.27
N TRP A 62 -1.48 8.58 11.65
CA TRP A 62 -2.91 8.42 11.86
C TRP A 62 -3.57 7.45 10.85
N PHE A 63 -2.80 6.75 10.00
CA PHE A 63 -3.35 5.81 9.02
C PHE A 63 -2.54 4.52 8.87
N LYS A 64 -3.19 3.50 8.31
CA LYS A 64 -2.62 2.21 7.90
C LYS A 64 -2.80 2.04 6.40
N VAL A 65 -1.72 1.65 5.72
CA VAL A 65 -1.76 1.19 4.33
C VAL A 65 -1.68 -0.32 4.32
N ILE A 66 -2.66 -0.96 3.69
CA ILE A 66 -2.61 -2.40 3.42
C ILE A 66 -2.17 -2.57 1.99
N TYR A 67 -1.10 -3.33 1.76
CA TYR A 67 -0.56 -3.56 0.42
C TYR A 67 0.01 -4.98 0.30
N ARG A 68 0.21 -5.42 -0.93
CA ARG A 68 1.06 -6.58 -1.24
C ARG A 68 2.38 -6.11 -1.81
N GLU A 69 3.44 -6.84 -1.52
CA GLU A 69 4.76 -6.55 -2.05
C GLU A 69 5.34 -7.75 -2.78
N PHE A 70 5.96 -7.48 -3.92
CA PHE A 70 6.75 -8.44 -4.67
C PHE A 70 8.15 -7.87 -4.84
N VAL A 71 9.14 -8.65 -4.43
CA VAL A 71 10.55 -8.31 -4.60
C VAL A 71 11.02 -8.99 -5.87
N VAL A 72 11.47 -8.20 -6.84
CA VAL A 72 12.14 -8.69 -8.05
C VAL A 72 13.50 -8.01 -8.10
N ASP A 73 14.56 -8.78 -7.88
CA ASP A 73 15.94 -8.31 -7.70
C ASP A 73 16.06 -7.19 -6.65
N LYS A 74 16.23 -5.94 -7.12
CA LYS A 74 16.37 -4.73 -6.29
C LYS A 74 15.12 -3.83 -6.33
N LEU A 75 14.06 -4.28 -7.00
CA LEU A 75 12.82 -3.55 -7.16
C LEU A 75 11.75 -4.13 -6.25
N ARG A 76 11.22 -3.28 -5.36
CA ARG A 76 10.02 -3.61 -4.58
C ARG A 76 8.80 -3.07 -5.30
N LYS A 77 8.02 -3.97 -5.89
CA LYS A 77 6.72 -3.64 -6.47
C LYS A 77 5.68 -3.70 -5.36
N ILE A 78 5.04 -2.57 -5.12
CA ILE A 78 4.02 -2.42 -4.09
C ILE A 78 2.67 -2.30 -4.79
N TYR A 79 1.72 -3.11 -4.34
CA TYR A 79 0.34 -3.14 -4.82
C TYR A 79 -0.56 -2.76 -3.66
N PRO A 80 -0.91 -1.47 -3.55
CA PRO A 80 -1.81 -1.00 -2.52
C PRO A 80 -3.19 -1.66 -2.65
N ILE A 81 -3.74 -2.11 -1.51
CA ILE A 81 -5.08 -2.71 -1.44
C ILE A 81 -6.08 -1.68 -0.92
N THR A 82 -5.78 -1.04 0.21
CA THR A 82 -6.64 -0.03 0.81
C THR A 82 -5.88 0.83 1.82
N VAL A 83 -6.52 1.92 2.25
CA VAL A 83 -6.04 2.83 3.29
C VAL A 83 -7.12 3.02 4.36
N ILE A 84 -6.71 2.95 5.61
CA ILE A 84 -7.59 2.95 6.79
C ILE A 84 -7.07 4.00 7.78
N GLU A 85 -7.95 4.81 8.36
CA GLU A 85 -7.59 5.68 9.48
C GLU A 85 -7.50 4.90 10.78
N VAL A 86 -6.51 5.25 11.61
CA VAL A 86 -6.35 4.75 12.97
C VAL A 86 -6.81 5.86 13.89
N TYR A 87 -8.13 6.01 14.03
CA TYR A 87 -8.64 6.78 15.16
C TYR A 87 -8.45 5.94 16.41
N SER A 88 -7.61 6.41 17.34
CA SER A 88 -7.67 6.01 18.73
C SER A 88 -9.07 6.36 19.23
N ARG A 89 -9.88 5.34 19.51
CA ARG A 89 -11.09 5.47 20.33
C ARG A 89 -10.71 5.98 21.72
#